data_AF-A0A847VEQ5-F1
#
_entry.id   AF-A0A847VEQ5-F1
#
_cell.length_a   1.000
_cell.length_b   1.000
_cell.length_c   1.000
_cell.angle_alpha   90.00
_cell.angle_beta   90.00
_cell.angle_gamma   90.00
#
_symmetry.space_group_name_H-M   'P 1'
#
loop_
_entity.id
_entity.type
_entity.pdbx_description
1 polymer ?
#
loop_
_entity_poly.entity_id
_entity_poly.type
_entity_poly.pdbx_seq_one_letter_code
_entity_poly.pdbx_strand_id
1 'polypeptide(L)'
;MSSTTAPDDKELEALERKYDPEMRFRPLTAKAATLVGALLIVLSSFHYYTAGFGLLQEITHRGVHLAFVLGLVCLVFPHRKALLELPAQGRWWTPGGVPWFDWLLALALAASVLYVPWIFDDLAFRVGNPGLLDVAMGSILLVGLLEATRRAMGWPLPVIAIVFIVYALAGPAFPGLLKHAGASWSQLVNHQYLTSQGIYGVALGVVATYVFHFVLFGVLATRIGLGQLFLDVASAIAGRYAGGPAKVSVFGSAMFGMLSGSSVANAVTVGSLTIPAMIRVGYKREFAGAVEAASSTGGQITPPVLGAAAFLMIEFLAVPYQTIIVAAAVPAFMHFFGVFMQVHFEAKRFGLRGLTPEEMPRLRASLRERWPTLVPLVLLIDILVSGRTPYLAAFAGISSCAIVGLTTRARGNTPRHWALFAFGHALLLALVFGGIESQAVRLAIFGVGLVGIALAVQRWRLEGRIGLAAFVESFST
;
A
#
# COMPACT_ATOMS: atom_id res chain seq x y z
N MET A 1 -27.51 -19.72 21.17
CA MET A 1 -26.08 -20.02 21.00
C MET A 1 -25.77 -20.01 19.51
N SER A 2 -25.36 -18.87 18.97
CA SER A 2 -24.70 -18.80 17.67
C SER A 2 -23.23 -18.58 18.00
N SER A 3 -22.39 -19.59 17.87
CA SER A 3 -20.95 -19.36 17.82
C SER A 3 -20.71 -18.54 16.56
N THR A 4 -20.59 -17.22 16.69
CA THR A 4 -19.94 -16.40 15.67
C THR A 4 -18.49 -16.90 15.63
N THR A 5 -18.25 -17.93 14.83
CA THR A 5 -16.94 -18.27 14.32
C THR A 5 -16.37 -16.98 13.73
N ALA A 6 -15.09 -16.71 14.02
CA ALA A 6 -14.41 -15.62 13.35
C ALA A 6 -14.62 -15.78 11.83
N PRO A 7 -14.98 -14.72 11.11
CA PRO A 7 -15.22 -14.81 9.68
C PRO A 7 -14.00 -15.42 8.97
N ASP A 8 -14.26 -16.25 7.96
CA ASP A 8 -13.21 -16.85 7.14
C ASP A 8 -12.48 -15.75 6.34
N ASP A 9 -11.24 -15.99 5.92
CA ASP A 9 -10.42 -15.02 5.18
C ASP A 9 -11.15 -14.51 3.92
N LYS A 10 -11.91 -15.39 3.25
CA LYS A 10 -12.74 -15.03 2.09
C LYS A 10 -13.90 -14.10 2.42
N GLU A 11 -14.49 -14.24 3.61
CA GLU A 11 -15.58 -13.37 4.07
C GLU A 11 -15.03 -11.98 4.41
N LEU A 12 -13.85 -11.92 5.04
CA LEU A 12 -13.13 -10.68 5.28
C LEU A 12 -12.80 -9.96 3.97
N GLU A 13 -12.22 -10.67 3.00
CA GLU A 13 -11.90 -10.10 1.68
C GLU A 13 -13.15 -9.60 0.95
N ALA A 14 -14.27 -10.32 1.04
CA ALA A 14 -15.54 -9.89 0.44
C ALA A 14 -16.11 -8.63 1.13
N LEU A 15 -15.94 -8.50 2.44
CA LEU A 15 -16.32 -7.29 3.19
C LEU A 15 -15.43 -6.10 2.80
N GLU A 16 -14.12 -6.29 2.71
CA GLU A 16 -13.19 -5.25 2.23
C GLU A 16 -13.59 -4.78 0.83
N ARG A 17 -13.77 -5.70 -0.12
CA ARG A 17 -14.22 -5.35 -1.49
C ARG A 17 -15.55 -4.61 -1.54
N LYS A 18 -16.45 -4.88 -0.60
CA LYS A 18 -17.77 -4.23 -0.55
C LYS A 18 -17.68 -2.79 -0.06
N TYR A 19 -16.86 -2.54 0.96
CA TYR A 19 -16.81 -1.25 1.66
C TYR A 19 -15.62 -0.37 1.27
N ASP A 20 -14.57 -0.95 0.69
CA ASP A 20 -13.42 -0.23 0.15
C ASP A 20 -13.59 -0.02 -1.37
N PRO A 21 -13.85 1.21 -1.83
CA PRO A 21 -13.91 1.52 -3.25
C PRO A 21 -12.61 1.16 -4.00
N GLU A 22 -11.46 1.19 -3.33
CA GLU A 22 -10.14 0.91 -3.90
C GLU A 22 -9.98 -0.58 -4.25
N MET A 23 -10.79 -1.45 -3.63
CA MET A 23 -10.78 -2.91 -3.84
C MET A 23 -11.89 -3.38 -4.81
N ARG A 24 -12.64 -2.46 -5.43
CA ARG A 24 -13.76 -2.78 -6.34
C ARG A 24 -13.29 -2.98 -7.79
N PHE A 25 -12.60 -4.07 -8.02
CA PHE A 25 -12.13 -4.46 -9.35
C PHE A 25 -13.25 -5.04 -10.22
N ARG A 26 -13.22 -4.77 -11.53
CA ARG A 26 -14.14 -5.41 -12.48
C ARG A 26 -13.87 -6.92 -12.58
N PRO A 27 -14.89 -7.75 -12.83
CA PRO A 27 -14.67 -9.15 -13.15
C PRO A 27 -13.97 -9.29 -14.51
N LEU A 28 -12.94 -10.13 -14.56
CA LEU A 28 -12.14 -10.40 -15.76
C LEU A 28 -12.28 -11.88 -16.17
N THR A 29 -12.17 -12.16 -17.47
CA THR A 29 -12.01 -13.55 -17.93
C THR A 29 -10.64 -14.09 -17.51
N ALA A 30 -10.48 -15.41 -17.41
CA ALA A 30 -9.22 -16.02 -16.98
C ALA A 30 -7.98 -15.51 -17.73
N LYS A 31 -8.04 -15.39 -19.07
CA LYS A 31 -6.93 -14.89 -19.88
C LYS A 31 -6.56 -13.43 -19.55
N ALA A 32 -7.57 -12.58 -19.39
CA ALA A 32 -7.36 -11.17 -19.04
C ALA A 32 -6.85 -11.02 -17.60
N ALA A 33 -7.37 -11.83 -16.67
CA ALA A 33 -6.89 -11.88 -15.30
C ALA A 33 -5.42 -12.32 -15.24
N THR A 34 -5.00 -13.31 -16.04
CA THR A 34 -3.58 -13.71 -16.13
C THR A 34 -2.70 -12.58 -16.68
N LEU A 35 -3.16 -11.86 -17.70
CA LEU A 35 -2.42 -10.73 -18.26
C LEU A 35 -2.29 -9.58 -17.25
N VAL A 36 -3.39 -9.20 -16.57
CA VAL A 36 -3.38 -8.18 -15.51
C VAL A 36 -2.46 -8.61 -14.36
N GLY A 37 -2.57 -9.87 -13.92
CA GLY A 37 -1.69 -10.43 -12.90
C GLY A 37 -0.21 -10.38 -13.30
N ALA A 38 0.11 -10.71 -14.56
CA ALA A 38 1.47 -10.60 -15.08
C ALA A 38 1.97 -9.15 -15.09
N LEU A 39 1.14 -8.19 -15.50
CA LEU A 39 1.49 -6.75 -15.49
C LEU A 39 1.73 -6.24 -14.06
N LEU A 40 0.91 -6.66 -13.10
CA LEU A 40 1.10 -6.34 -11.68
C LEU A 40 2.41 -6.91 -11.14
N ILE A 41 2.70 -8.19 -11.43
CA ILE A 41 3.97 -8.82 -11.01
C ILE A 41 5.17 -8.11 -11.62
N VAL A 42 5.09 -7.72 -12.90
CA VAL A 42 6.16 -6.97 -13.58
C VAL A 42 6.38 -5.62 -12.91
N LEU A 43 5.31 -4.87 -12.61
CA LEU A 43 5.39 -3.58 -11.92
C LEU A 43 5.99 -3.73 -10.51
N SER A 44 5.49 -4.71 -9.74
CA SER A 44 6.00 -5.02 -8.40
C SER A 44 7.47 -5.40 -8.41
N SER A 45 7.87 -6.23 -9.37
CA SER A 45 9.25 -6.65 -9.57
C SER A 45 10.14 -5.48 -9.99
N PHE A 46 9.67 -4.60 -10.87
CA PHE A 46 10.35 -3.37 -11.27
C PHE A 46 10.63 -2.47 -10.06
N HIS A 47 9.62 -2.21 -9.23
CA HIS A 47 9.80 -1.40 -8.02
C HIS A 47 10.74 -2.07 -7.02
N TYR A 48 10.54 -3.36 -6.73
CA TYR A 48 11.41 -4.09 -5.81
C TYR A 48 12.88 -4.08 -6.27
N TYR A 49 13.12 -4.31 -7.57
CA TYR A 49 14.44 -4.26 -8.18
C TYR A 49 15.08 -2.88 -8.03
N THR A 50 14.38 -1.83 -8.42
CA THR A 50 14.92 -0.46 -8.41
C THR A 50 15.21 0.05 -6.99
N ALA A 51 14.44 -0.37 -5.99
CA ALA A 51 14.73 -0.04 -4.59
C ALA A 51 15.99 -0.72 -4.04
N GLY A 52 16.28 -1.96 -4.46
CA GLY A 52 17.47 -2.70 -4.02
C GLY A 52 18.72 -2.38 -4.82
N PHE A 53 18.57 -2.13 -6.13
CA PHE A 53 19.69 -2.12 -7.07
C PHE A 53 19.95 -0.77 -7.73
N GLY A 54 19.14 0.26 -7.48
CA GLY A 54 19.36 1.60 -8.00
C GLY A 54 18.17 2.07 -8.82
N LEU A 55 17.82 3.34 -8.63
CA LEU A 55 16.74 3.98 -9.37
C LEU A 55 17.19 4.30 -10.79
N LEU A 56 16.26 4.22 -11.74
CA LEU A 56 16.47 4.82 -13.05
C LEU A 56 16.45 6.35 -12.92
N GLN A 57 16.81 7.05 -13.99
CA GLN A 57 16.58 8.48 -14.10
C GLN A 57 15.14 8.82 -13.73
N GLU A 58 14.94 9.87 -12.91
CA GLU A 58 13.68 10.12 -12.22
C GLU A 58 12.45 10.13 -13.14
N ILE A 59 12.56 10.78 -14.30
CA ILE A 59 11.48 10.89 -15.27
C ILE A 59 11.16 9.54 -15.91
N THR A 60 12.18 8.73 -16.23
CA THR A 60 11.99 7.37 -16.73
C THR A 60 11.35 6.49 -15.67
N HIS A 61 11.82 6.56 -14.42
CA HIS A 61 11.27 5.77 -13.32
C HIS A 61 9.79 6.12 -13.05
N ARG A 62 9.48 7.42 -12.96
CA ARG A 62 8.11 7.94 -12.81
C ARG A 62 7.24 7.57 -14.01
N GLY A 63 7.78 7.67 -15.22
CA GLY A 63 7.09 7.33 -16.46
C GLY A 63 6.73 5.85 -16.56
N VAL A 64 7.66 4.93 -16.26
CA VAL A 64 7.36 3.50 -16.23
C VAL A 64 6.26 3.19 -15.21
N HIS A 65 6.38 3.72 -13.98
CA HIS A 65 5.35 3.55 -12.96
C HIS A 65 3.97 4.04 -13.42
N LEU A 66 3.90 5.30 -13.89
CA LEU A 66 2.64 5.92 -14.29
C LEU A 66 2.00 5.21 -15.50
N ALA A 67 2.79 4.75 -16.46
CA ALA A 67 2.30 4.02 -17.64
C ALA A 67 1.63 2.70 -17.23
N PHE A 68 2.28 1.92 -16.35
CA PHE A 68 1.71 0.69 -15.82
C PHE A 68 0.46 0.97 -14.98
N VAL A 69 0.50 1.94 -14.05
CA VAL A 69 -0.63 2.25 -13.18
C VAL A 69 -1.84 2.72 -14.00
N LEU A 70 -1.68 3.64 -14.93
CA LEU A 70 -2.80 4.12 -15.76
C LEU A 70 -3.34 3.02 -16.67
N GLY A 71 -2.47 2.20 -17.25
CA GLY A 71 -2.86 1.03 -18.03
C GLY A 71 -3.69 0.04 -17.20
N LEU A 72 -3.19 -0.34 -16.01
CA LEU A 72 -3.89 -1.21 -15.08
C LEU A 72 -5.22 -0.61 -14.60
N VAL A 73 -5.28 0.69 -14.32
CA VAL A 73 -6.54 1.36 -13.97
C VAL A 73 -7.56 1.22 -15.10
N CYS A 74 -7.14 1.41 -16.35
CA CYS A 74 -8.00 1.24 -17.51
C CYS A 74 -8.45 -0.21 -17.72
N LEU A 75 -7.70 -1.22 -17.27
CA LEU A 75 -8.06 -2.64 -17.39
C LEU A 75 -8.88 -3.16 -16.22
N VAL A 76 -8.69 -2.61 -15.01
CA VAL A 76 -9.26 -3.16 -13.77
C VAL A 76 -10.43 -2.31 -13.25
N PHE A 77 -10.42 -0.99 -13.40
CA PHE A 77 -11.50 -0.11 -12.93
C PHE A 77 -12.45 0.30 -14.07
N PRO A 78 -13.72 -0.14 -14.07
CA PRO A 78 -14.61 0.07 -15.19
C PRO A 78 -15.04 1.54 -15.31
N HIS A 79 -15.26 2.01 -16.53
CA HIS A 79 -15.75 3.38 -16.78
C HIS A 79 -17.11 3.68 -16.12
N ARG A 80 -17.95 2.64 -15.89
CA ARG A 80 -19.26 2.75 -15.25
C ARG A 80 -19.38 1.74 -14.11
N LYS A 81 -19.89 2.18 -12.96
CA LYS A 81 -20.12 1.32 -11.78
C LYS A 81 -21.03 0.12 -12.07
N ALA A 82 -22.00 0.27 -12.97
CA ALA A 82 -22.90 -0.80 -13.39
C ALA A 82 -22.18 -2.02 -14.00
N LEU A 83 -20.97 -1.84 -14.53
CA LEU A 83 -20.18 -2.94 -15.11
C LEU A 83 -19.50 -3.82 -14.05
N LEU A 84 -19.47 -3.40 -12.77
CA LEU A 84 -18.89 -4.19 -11.67
C LEU A 84 -19.74 -5.44 -11.36
N GLU A 85 -21.05 -5.38 -11.63
CA GLU A 85 -22.00 -6.44 -11.29
C GLU A 85 -22.25 -7.41 -12.45
N LEU A 86 -21.73 -7.10 -13.65
CA LEU A 86 -21.93 -7.93 -14.83
C LEU A 86 -20.87 -9.04 -14.90
N PRO A 87 -21.22 -10.28 -15.25
CA PRO A 87 -20.26 -11.36 -15.39
C PRO A 87 -19.26 -11.07 -16.52
N ALA A 88 -18.00 -11.49 -16.34
CA ALA A 88 -16.97 -11.35 -17.35
C ALA A 88 -17.30 -12.21 -18.58
N GLN A 89 -17.66 -11.56 -19.69
CA GLN A 89 -17.94 -12.23 -20.95
C GLN A 89 -17.00 -11.72 -22.03
N GLY A 90 -16.22 -12.63 -22.62
CA GLY A 90 -15.39 -12.36 -23.78
C GLY A 90 -16.26 -12.26 -25.03
N ARG A 91 -16.51 -11.04 -25.51
CA ARG A 91 -17.14 -10.79 -26.82
C ARG A 91 -16.15 -10.02 -27.70
N TRP A 92 -16.43 -9.92 -29.00
CA TRP A 92 -15.53 -9.20 -29.91
C TRP A 92 -15.34 -7.72 -29.50
N TRP A 93 -16.34 -7.09 -28.88
CA TRP A 93 -16.28 -5.72 -28.36
C TRP A 93 -15.82 -5.62 -26.90
N THR A 94 -15.73 -6.75 -26.17
CA THR A 94 -15.23 -6.85 -24.80
C THR A 94 -14.18 -7.96 -24.68
N PRO A 95 -13.05 -7.87 -25.41
CA PRO A 95 -12.01 -8.88 -25.32
C PRO A 95 -11.53 -8.99 -23.87
N GLY A 96 -11.65 -10.20 -23.33
CA GLY A 96 -11.24 -10.47 -21.96
C GLY A 96 -12.21 -10.02 -20.86
N GLY A 97 -13.40 -9.50 -21.21
CA GLY A 97 -14.32 -8.83 -20.28
C GLY A 97 -14.05 -7.33 -20.12
N VAL A 98 -13.09 -6.79 -20.89
CA VAL A 98 -12.72 -5.37 -20.90
C VAL A 98 -13.18 -4.75 -22.22
N PRO A 99 -13.91 -3.63 -22.22
CA PRO A 99 -14.29 -2.96 -23.47
C PRO A 99 -13.08 -2.60 -24.32
N TRP A 100 -13.16 -2.74 -25.65
CA TRP A 100 -12.03 -2.47 -26.54
C TRP A 100 -11.46 -1.03 -26.41
N PHE A 101 -12.30 -0.05 -26.09
CA PHE A 101 -11.86 1.34 -25.89
C PHE A 101 -11.01 1.51 -24.63
N ASP A 102 -11.16 0.66 -23.62
CA ASP A 102 -10.32 0.69 -22.42
C ASP A 102 -8.92 0.17 -22.73
N TRP A 103 -8.78 -0.80 -23.64
CA TRP A 103 -7.48 -1.22 -24.17
C TRP A 103 -6.81 -0.11 -24.96
N LEU A 104 -7.56 0.56 -25.85
CA LEU A 104 -7.03 1.69 -26.62
C LEU A 104 -6.61 2.84 -25.70
N LEU A 105 -7.42 3.15 -24.68
CA LEU A 105 -7.09 4.18 -23.69
C LEU A 105 -5.84 3.80 -22.88
N ALA A 106 -5.71 2.54 -22.46
CA ALA A 106 -4.51 2.06 -21.78
C ALA A 106 -3.24 2.26 -22.63
N LEU A 107 -3.31 1.91 -23.93
CA LEU A 107 -2.19 2.08 -24.86
C LEU A 107 -1.89 3.56 -25.14
N ALA A 108 -2.92 4.38 -25.33
CA ALA A 108 -2.76 5.81 -25.56
C ALA A 108 -2.14 6.52 -24.34
N LEU A 109 -2.54 6.13 -23.13
CA LEU A 109 -1.94 6.66 -21.90
C LEU A 109 -0.52 6.16 -21.70
N ALA A 110 -0.24 4.88 -21.94
CA ALA A 110 1.13 4.37 -21.87
C ALA A 110 2.05 5.10 -22.86
N ALA A 111 1.60 5.28 -24.11
CA ALA A 111 2.36 6.02 -25.12
C ALA A 111 2.57 7.49 -24.73
N SER A 112 1.53 8.17 -24.26
CA SER A 112 1.63 9.55 -23.81
C SER A 112 2.55 9.68 -22.58
N VAL A 113 2.48 8.78 -21.61
CA VAL A 113 3.40 8.83 -20.47
C VAL A 113 4.84 8.61 -20.94
N LEU A 114 5.12 7.53 -21.67
CA LEU A 114 6.47 7.18 -22.11
C LEU A 114 7.07 8.14 -23.14
N TYR A 115 6.26 9.02 -23.73
CA TYR A 115 6.74 10.08 -24.61
C TYR A 115 7.72 11.03 -23.90
N VAL A 116 7.45 11.47 -22.66
CA VAL A 116 8.34 12.41 -21.94
C VAL A 116 9.74 11.84 -21.68
N PRO A 117 9.89 10.61 -21.13
CA PRO A 117 11.20 9.96 -21.05
C PRO A 117 11.91 9.82 -22.39
N TRP A 118 11.17 9.61 -23.48
CA TRP A 118 11.75 9.43 -24.81
C TRP A 118 12.33 10.73 -25.39
N ILE A 119 11.65 11.86 -25.19
CA ILE A 119 12.08 13.19 -25.69
C ILE A 119 12.92 13.98 -24.67
N PHE A 120 13.33 13.36 -23.57
CA PHE A 120 13.84 14.08 -22.40
C PHE A 120 15.06 14.95 -22.73
N ASP A 121 16.02 14.42 -23.48
CA ASP A 121 17.24 15.15 -23.85
C ASP A 121 16.93 16.35 -24.78
N ASP A 122 15.97 16.19 -25.68
CA ASP A 122 15.52 17.26 -26.58
C ASP A 122 14.79 18.38 -25.83
N LEU A 123 14.11 18.04 -24.73
CA LEU A 123 13.31 18.99 -23.95
C LEU A 123 14.18 20.10 -23.35
N ALA A 124 15.44 19.82 -23.03
CA ALA A 124 16.41 20.80 -22.54
C ALA A 124 16.66 21.94 -23.54
N PHE A 125 16.47 21.71 -24.85
CA PHE A 125 16.74 22.68 -25.91
C PHE A 125 15.50 23.46 -26.36
N ARG A 126 14.30 23.15 -25.85
CA ARG A 126 13.02 23.75 -26.26
C ARG A 126 12.13 24.18 -25.08
N VAL A 127 12.77 24.55 -23.97
CA VAL A 127 12.11 24.93 -22.72
C VAL A 127 11.07 26.04 -22.95
N GLY A 128 9.82 25.77 -22.58
CA GLY A 128 8.73 26.75 -22.67
C GLY A 128 8.11 26.92 -24.06
N ASN A 129 8.56 26.16 -25.07
CA ASN A 129 8.00 26.16 -26.42
C ASN A 129 7.62 24.74 -26.86
N PRO A 130 6.51 24.18 -26.34
CA PRO A 130 6.09 22.82 -26.68
C PRO A 130 5.66 22.72 -28.15
N GLY A 131 6.10 21.66 -28.83
CA GLY A 131 5.62 21.31 -30.16
C GLY A 131 4.20 20.77 -30.12
N LEU A 132 3.56 20.68 -31.31
CA LEU A 132 2.18 20.18 -31.43
C LEU A 132 2.01 18.75 -30.88
N LEU A 133 3.02 17.89 -31.08
CA LEU A 133 3.00 16.53 -30.55
C LEU A 133 3.09 16.51 -29.02
N ASP A 134 3.88 17.40 -28.42
CA ASP A 134 3.99 17.51 -26.96
C ASP A 134 2.65 17.94 -26.34
N VAL A 135 1.99 18.92 -26.97
CA VAL A 135 0.66 19.38 -26.55
C VAL A 135 -0.36 18.26 -26.73
N ALA A 136 -0.33 17.51 -27.82
CA ALA A 136 -1.25 16.40 -28.07
C ALA A 136 -1.07 15.28 -27.03
N MET A 137 0.16 14.82 -26.80
CA MET A 137 0.44 13.79 -25.81
C MET A 137 0.07 14.26 -24.40
N GLY A 138 0.45 15.46 -24.01
CA GLY A 138 0.09 16.00 -22.70
C GLY A 138 -1.41 16.18 -22.51
N SER A 139 -2.15 16.51 -23.57
CA SER A 139 -3.62 16.58 -23.54
C SER A 139 -4.25 15.20 -23.31
N ILE A 140 -3.73 14.16 -23.99
CA ILE A 140 -4.17 12.77 -23.80
C ILE A 140 -3.93 12.36 -22.34
N LEU A 141 -2.76 12.64 -21.78
CA LEU A 141 -2.47 12.30 -20.39
C LEU A 141 -3.34 13.08 -19.41
N LEU A 142 -3.49 14.40 -19.60
CA LEU A 142 -4.27 15.24 -18.69
C LEU A 142 -5.73 14.78 -18.63
N VAL A 143 -6.37 14.56 -19.78
CA VAL A 143 -7.76 14.07 -19.85
C VAL A 143 -7.86 12.64 -19.34
N GLY A 144 -6.94 11.76 -19.73
CA GLY A 144 -6.94 10.38 -19.29
C GLY A 144 -6.66 10.21 -17.80
N LEU A 145 -5.87 11.10 -17.20
CA LEU A 145 -5.61 11.13 -15.76
C LEU A 145 -6.87 11.52 -15.00
N LEU A 146 -7.59 12.57 -15.42
CA LEU A 146 -8.90 12.93 -14.84
C LEU A 146 -9.87 11.76 -14.89
N GLU A 147 -9.91 11.06 -16.02
CA GLU A 147 -10.76 9.89 -16.21
C GLU A 147 -10.31 8.69 -15.35
N ALA A 148 -9.01 8.42 -15.26
CA ALA A 148 -8.46 7.37 -14.40
C ALA A 148 -8.74 7.65 -12.92
N THR A 149 -8.54 8.90 -12.47
CA THR A 149 -8.88 9.33 -11.11
C THR A 149 -10.38 9.19 -10.86
N ARG A 150 -11.24 9.53 -11.84
CA ARG A 150 -12.69 9.33 -11.72
C ARG A 150 -13.09 7.86 -11.58
N ARG A 151 -12.42 6.96 -12.31
CA ARG A 151 -12.67 5.51 -12.26
C ARG A 151 -12.28 4.91 -10.91
N ALA A 152 -11.13 5.31 -10.37
CA ALA A 152 -10.59 4.80 -9.11
C ALA A 152 -11.24 5.45 -7.87
N MET A 153 -11.29 6.78 -7.83
CA MET A 153 -11.65 7.57 -6.64
C MET A 153 -13.01 8.28 -6.75
N GLY A 154 -13.65 8.24 -7.92
CA GLY A 154 -14.90 8.95 -8.17
C GLY A 154 -14.71 10.43 -8.55
N TRP A 155 -15.81 11.18 -8.56
CA TRP A 155 -15.87 12.57 -9.02
C TRP A 155 -15.19 13.65 -8.17
N PRO A 156 -15.02 13.53 -6.84
CA PRO A 156 -14.52 14.66 -6.03
C PRO A 156 -13.19 15.24 -6.52
N LEU A 157 -12.15 14.41 -6.72
CA LEU A 157 -10.83 14.89 -7.15
C LEU A 157 -10.81 15.44 -8.59
N PRO A 158 -11.41 14.76 -9.60
CA PRO A 158 -11.51 15.31 -10.95
C PRO A 158 -12.25 16.65 -11.00
N VAL A 159 -13.34 16.83 -10.25
CA VAL A 159 -14.08 18.09 -10.23
C VAL A 159 -13.21 19.23 -9.72
N ILE A 160 -12.47 19.02 -8.63
CA ILE A 160 -11.53 20.00 -8.09
C ILE A 160 -10.48 20.36 -9.15
N ALA A 161 -9.86 19.36 -9.78
CA ALA A 161 -8.86 19.59 -10.82
C ALA A 161 -9.42 20.34 -12.03
N ILE A 162 -10.63 19.99 -12.50
CA ILE A 162 -11.31 20.68 -13.61
C ILE A 162 -11.58 22.15 -13.24
N VAL A 163 -12.03 22.44 -12.02
CA VAL A 163 -12.25 23.82 -11.56
C VAL A 163 -10.96 24.63 -11.62
N PHE A 164 -9.83 24.07 -11.17
CA PHE A 164 -8.54 24.77 -11.23
C PHE A 164 -7.98 24.88 -12.64
N ILE A 165 -8.21 23.90 -13.52
CA ILE A 165 -7.88 24.00 -14.94
C ILE A 165 -8.68 25.12 -15.59
N VAL A 166 -9.99 25.20 -15.33
CA VAL A 166 -10.85 26.28 -15.83
C VAL A 166 -10.38 27.63 -15.28
N TYR A 167 -10.04 27.72 -14.00
CA TYR A 167 -9.48 28.93 -13.41
C TYR A 167 -8.18 29.36 -14.11
N ALA A 168 -7.24 28.44 -14.32
CA ALA A 168 -5.98 28.71 -15.00
C ALA A 168 -6.18 29.24 -16.43
N LEU A 169 -7.15 28.71 -17.17
CA LEU A 169 -7.46 29.11 -18.56
C LEU A 169 -8.29 30.41 -18.62
N ALA A 170 -9.27 30.56 -17.74
CA ALA A 170 -10.25 31.65 -17.76
C ALA A 170 -9.89 32.83 -16.85
N GLY A 171 -8.64 32.95 -16.41
CA GLY A 171 -8.15 34.00 -15.50
C GLY A 171 -8.68 35.42 -15.76
N PRO A 172 -8.76 35.92 -17.01
CA PRO A 172 -9.25 37.27 -17.29
C PRO A 172 -10.75 37.48 -16.99
N ALA A 173 -11.53 36.41 -16.94
CA ALA A 173 -12.97 36.44 -16.65
C ALA A 173 -13.27 36.52 -15.14
N PHE A 174 -12.30 36.23 -14.27
CA PHE A 174 -12.49 36.31 -12.83
C PHE A 174 -12.41 37.76 -12.32
N PRO A 175 -13.22 38.15 -11.33
CA PRO A 175 -13.21 39.50 -10.76
C PRO A 175 -12.18 39.69 -9.64
N GLY A 176 -11.80 40.94 -9.39
CA GLY A 176 -11.01 41.34 -8.22
C GLY A 176 -9.64 40.65 -8.14
N LEU A 177 -9.31 40.15 -6.94
CA LEU A 177 -8.01 39.52 -6.65
C LEU A 177 -7.79 38.18 -7.36
N LEU A 178 -8.86 37.55 -7.87
CA LEU A 178 -8.77 36.30 -8.62
C LEU A 178 -8.46 36.53 -10.11
N LYS A 179 -8.40 37.77 -10.57
CA LYS A 179 -8.11 38.09 -11.97
C LYS A 179 -6.62 37.93 -12.27
N HIS A 180 -6.30 37.16 -13.29
CA HIS A 180 -4.94 37.02 -13.81
C HIS A 180 -4.95 36.93 -15.34
N ALA A 181 -3.77 36.91 -15.98
CA ALA A 181 -3.65 36.95 -17.45
C ALA A 181 -4.27 35.73 -18.17
N GLY A 182 -4.56 34.64 -17.45
CA GLY A 182 -4.90 33.34 -18.02
C GLY A 182 -3.69 32.64 -18.65
N ALA A 183 -3.81 31.34 -18.87
CA ALA A 183 -2.84 30.52 -19.62
C ALA A 183 -3.50 29.99 -20.89
N SER A 184 -2.73 29.89 -21.98
CA SER A 184 -3.16 29.11 -23.14
C SER A 184 -3.13 27.61 -22.82
N TRP A 185 -3.87 26.80 -23.57
CA TRP A 185 -3.84 25.34 -23.41
C TRP A 185 -2.42 24.77 -23.56
N SER A 186 -1.66 25.29 -24.52
CA SER A 186 -0.26 24.91 -24.75
C SER A 186 0.62 25.21 -23.52
N GLN A 187 0.45 26.38 -22.90
CA GLN A 187 1.17 26.75 -21.67
C GLN A 187 0.77 25.87 -20.48
N LEU A 188 -0.53 25.58 -20.34
CA LEU A 188 -1.03 24.68 -19.31
C LEU A 188 -0.41 23.29 -19.46
N VAL A 189 -0.45 22.71 -20.66
CA VAL A 189 0.15 21.40 -20.94
C VAL A 189 1.66 21.43 -20.73
N ASN A 190 2.37 22.46 -21.22
CA ASN A 190 3.79 22.61 -20.98
C ASN A 190 4.12 22.54 -19.47
N HIS A 191 3.41 23.31 -18.65
CA HIS A 191 3.64 23.32 -17.22
C HIS A 191 3.26 21.98 -16.56
N GLN A 192 2.07 21.44 -16.85
CA GLN A 192 1.54 20.26 -16.17
C GLN A 192 2.18 18.94 -16.61
N TYR A 193 2.66 18.85 -17.85
CA TYR A 193 3.10 17.58 -18.44
C TYR A 193 4.60 17.53 -18.72
N LEU A 194 5.21 18.64 -19.16
CA LEU A 194 6.63 18.67 -19.55
C LEU A 194 7.56 19.14 -18.43
N THR A 195 7.03 19.60 -17.29
CA THR A 195 7.85 20.00 -16.13
C THR A 195 7.69 19.06 -14.94
N SER A 196 8.65 19.11 -14.02
CA SER A 196 8.61 18.43 -12.73
C SER A 196 7.75 19.15 -11.67
N GLN A 197 6.94 20.14 -12.05
CA GLN A 197 6.01 20.83 -11.15
C GLN A 197 4.55 20.38 -11.35
N GLY A 198 4.30 19.54 -12.36
CA GLY A 198 2.98 19.01 -12.68
C GLY A 198 2.87 17.51 -12.38
N ILE A 199 2.34 16.76 -13.34
CA ILE A 199 2.08 15.31 -13.26
C ILE A 199 3.36 14.52 -12.92
N TYR A 200 4.50 14.93 -13.47
CA TYR A 200 5.81 14.34 -13.19
C TYR A 200 6.46 14.83 -11.89
N GLY A 201 5.70 15.49 -11.01
CA GLY A 201 6.20 16.12 -9.79
C GLY A 201 6.63 15.17 -8.69
N VAL A 202 6.82 15.75 -7.50
CA VAL A 202 7.34 15.04 -6.33
C VAL A 202 6.35 13.95 -5.88
N ALA A 203 5.04 14.16 -6.02
CA ALA A 203 4.00 13.23 -5.59
C ALA A 203 4.10 11.90 -6.34
N LEU A 204 4.26 11.97 -7.67
CA LEU A 204 4.48 10.78 -8.48
C LEU A 204 5.82 10.11 -8.14
N GLY A 205 6.86 10.90 -7.87
CA GLY A 205 8.16 10.40 -7.43
C GLY A 205 8.08 9.62 -6.11
N VAL A 206 7.39 10.18 -5.11
CA VAL A 206 7.13 9.56 -3.81
C VAL A 206 6.45 8.21 -3.98
N VAL A 207 5.36 8.19 -4.75
CA VAL A 207 4.59 6.95 -4.97
C VAL A 207 5.43 5.88 -5.66
N ALA A 208 6.16 6.27 -6.71
CA ALA A 208 6.95 5.35 -7.52
C ALA A 208 8.23 4.85 -6.83
N THR A 209 8.72 5.53 -5.78
CA THR A 209 10.01 5.19 -5.14
C THR A 209 9.88 4.46 -3.82
N TYR A 210 8.83 4.70 -3.01
CA TYR A 210 8.71 4.00 -1.72
C TYR A 210 7.29 3.72 -1.22
N VAL A 211 6.26 4.47 -1.62
CA VAL A 211 4.88 4.19 -1.16
C VAL A 211 4.45 2.80 -1.59
N PHE A 212 4.68 2.49 -2.86
CA PHE A 212 4.41 1.18 -3.42
C PHE A 212 5.05 0.05 -2.58
N HIS A 213 6.31 0.24 -2.17
CA HIS A 213 7.04 -0.75 -1.39
C HIS A 213 6.49 -0.93 0.02
N PHE A 214 6.01 0.13 0.66
CA PHE A 214 5.38 0.02 1.97
C PHE A 214 4.04 -0.74 1.92
N VAL A 215 3.27 -0.56 0.84
CA VAL A 215 2.07 -1.38 0.59
C VAL A 215 2.45 -2.84 0.37
N LEU A 216 3.41 -3.14 -0.51
CA LEU A 216 3.89 -4.50 -0.76
C LEU A 216 4.46 -5.16 0.51
N PHE A 217 5.18 -4.40 1.33
CA PHE A 217 5.64 -4.83 2.65
C PHE A 217 4.46 -5.18 3.55
N GLY A 218 3.44 -4.31 3.64
CA GLY A 218 2.25 -4.53 4.48
C GLY A 218 1.49 -5.81 4.09
N VAL A 219 1.31 -6.06 2.79
CA VAL A 219 0.70 -7.28 2.26
C VAL A 219 1.51 -8.51 2.67
N LEU A 220 2.82 -8.52 2.42
CA LEU A 220 3.68 -9.65 2.77
C LEU A 220 3.78 -9.87 4.28
N ALA A 221 3.86 -8.79 5.06
CA ALA A 221 3.93 -8.84 6.52
C ALA A 221 2.66 -9.47 7.12
N THR A 222 1.49 -9.12 6.58
CA THR A 222 0.22 -9.73 6.96
C THR A 222 0.19 -11.21 6.58
N ARG A 223 0.62 -11.57 5.36
CA ARG A 223 0.67 -12.96 4.86
C ARG A 223 1.59 -13.87 5.69
N ILE A 224 2.73 -13.38 6.19
CA ILE A 224 3.61 -14.17 7.09
C ILE A 224 3.07 -14.27 8.52
N GLY A 225 1.98 -13.57 8.85
CA GLY A 225 1.26 -13.68 10.12
C GLY A 225 1.60 -12.62 11.16
N LEU A 226 2.19 -11.49 10.77
CA LEU A 226 2.51 -10.38 11.68
C LEU A 226 1.25 -9.72 12.26
N GLY A 227 0.20 -9.53 11.44
CA GLY A 227 -1.06 -8.93 11.90
C GLY A 227 -1.71 -9.70 13.05
N GLN A 228 -1.74 -11.03 12.97
CA GLN A 228 -2.27 -11.86 14.06
C GLN A 228 -1.39 -11.78 15.32
N LEU A 229 -0.06 -11.73 15.18
CA LEU A 229 0.81 -11.54 16.34
C LEU A 229 0.50 -10.24 17.07
N PHE A 230 0.22 -9.17 16.31
CA PHE A 230 -0.17 -7.88 16.88
C PHE A 230 -1.50 -7.95 17.63
N LEU A 231 -2.50 -8.62 17.07
CA LEU A 231 -3.78 -8.83 17.76
C LEU A 231 -3.62 -9.65 19.05
N ASP A 232 -2.77 -10.68 19.02
CA ASP A 232 -2.49 -11.50 20.20
C ASP A 232 -1.77 -10.69 21.31
N VAL A 233 -0.80 -9.86 20.91
CA VAL A 233 -0.08 -8.94 21.80
C VAL A 233 -1.03 -7.89 22.38
N ALA A 234 -1.83 -7.24 21.56
CA ALA A 234 -2.83 -6.26 21.98
C ALA A 234 -3.82 -6.88 22.99
N SER A 235 -4.30 -8.09 22.70
CA SER A 235 -5.18 -8.86 23.58
C SER A 235 -4.54 -9.17 24.93
N ALA A 236 -3.27 -9.55 24.95
CA ALA A 236 -2.56 -9.89 26.17
C ALA A 236 -2.21 -8.66 27.03
N ILE A 237 -1.90 -7.53 26.40
CA ILE A 237 -1.64 -6.27 27.08
C ILE A 237 -2.93 -5.75 27.67
N ALA A 238 -4.00 -5.64 26.87
CA ALA A 238 -5.16 -4.83 27.24
C ALA A 238 -6.41 -5.63 27.66
N GLY A 239 -6.53 -6.88 27.22
CA GLY A 239 -7.76 -7.68 27.32
C GLY A 239 -8.20 -7.98 28.74
N ARG A 240 -7.28 -8.13 29.70
CA ARG A 240 -7.60 -8.45 31.10
C ARG A 240 -8.22 -7.28 31.90
N TYR A 241 -8.08 -6.06 31.41
CA TYR A 241 -8.55 -4.88 32.13
C TYR A 241 -10.06 -4.66 31.91
N ALA A 242 -10.69 -3.86 32.77
CA ALA A 242 -12.11 -3.49 32.62
C ALA A 242 -12.40 -2.95 31.21
N GLY A 243 -13.41 -3.48 30.52
CA GLY A 243 -13.68 -3.14 29.13
C GLY A 243 -12.62 -3.63 28.14
N GLY A 244 -11.93 -4.73 28.48
CA GLY A 244 -10.79 -5.29 27.77
C GLY A 244 -10.90 -5.28 26.25
N PRO A 245 -11.96 -5.87 25.64
CA PRO A 245 -12.09 -5.95 24.17
C PRO A 245 -12.02 -4.60 23.46
N ALA A 246 -12.55 -3.53 24.07
CA ALA A 246 -12.50 -2.21 23.48
C ALA A 246 -11.08 -1.62 23.52
N LYS A 247 -10.30 -1.91 24.58
CA LYS A 247 -8.89 -1.53 24.62
C LYS A 247 -8.06 -2.36 23.64
N VAL A 248 -8.41 -3.64 23.46
CA VAL A 248 -7.80 -4.49 22.43
C VAL A 248 -8.05 -3.93 21.04
N SER A 249 -9.26 -3.42 20.75
CA SER A 249 -9.54 -2.68 19.50
C SER A 249 -8.61 -1.49 19.30
N VAL A 250 -8.40 -0.66 20.34
CA VAL A 250 -7.51 0.51 20.25
C VAL A 250 -6.07 0.09 19.93
N PHE A 251 -5.48 -0.82 20.73
CA PHE A 251 -4.10 -1.25 20.51
C PHE A 251 -3.93 -2.06 19.23
N GLY A 252 -4.89 -2.95 18.93
CA GLY A 252 -4.90 -3.77 17.73
C GLY A 252 -4.96 -2.93 16.46
N SER A 253 -5.85 -1.93 16.42
CA SER A 253 -5.98 -1.00 15.29
C SER A 253 -4.74 -0.12 15.13
N ALA A 254 -4.10 0.29 16.23
CA ALA A 254 -2.82 1.00 16.16
C ALA A 254 -1.75 0.14 15.51
N MET A 255 -1.56 -1.09 16.00
CA MET A 255 -0.53 -1.99 15.50
C MET A 255 -0.78 -2.46 14.06
N PHE A 256 -2.02 -2.82 13.72
CA PHE A 256 -2.39 -3.21 12.35
C PHE A 256 -2.41 -2.00 11.39
N GLY A 257 -2.77 -0.82 11.89
CA GLY A 257 -2.70 0.45 11.17
C GLY A 257 -1.27 0.77 10.71
N MET A 258 -0.25 0.44 11.52
CA MET A 258 1.16 0.57 11.12
C MET A 258 1.52 -0.23 9.86
N LEU A 259 0.78 -1.31 9.56
CA LEU A 259 1.05 -2.19 8.42
C LEU A 259 0.24 -1.81 7.18
N SER A 260 -1.05 -1.51 7.38
CA SER A 260 -2.00 -1.35 6.28
C SER A 260 -2.18 0.10 5.84
N GLY A 261 -2.02 1.08 6.74
CA GLY A 261 -2.38 2.47 6.47
C GLY A 261 -3.86 2.69 6.11
N SER A 262 -4.71 1.65 6.22
CA SER A 262 -6.10 1.63 5.75
C SER A 262 -7.06 1.48 6.92
N SER A 263 -8.00 2.43 7.02
CA SER A 263 -9.06 2.40 8.02
C SER A 263 -10.10 1.32 7.73
N VAL A 264 -10.37 1.02 6.45
CA VAL A 264 -11.33 -0.03 6.06
C VAL A 264 -10.76 -1.41 6.35
N ALA A 265 -9.50 -1.66 5.97
CA ALA A 265 -8.83 -2.94 6.27
C ALA A 265 -8.70 -3.19 7.78
N ASN A 266 -8.40 -2.14 8.56
CA ASN A 266 -8.44 -2.19 10.02
C ASN A 266 -9.82 -2.61 10.54
N ALA A 267 -10.88 -1.92 10.09
CA ALA A 267 -12.23 -2.19 10.58
C ALA A 267 -12.73 -3.59 10.20
N VAL A 268 -12.34 -4.11 9.03
CA VAL A 268 -12.69 -5.47 8.62
C VAL A 268 -11.89 -6.50 9.40
N THR A 269 -10.58 -6.32 9.55
CA THR A 269 -9.72 -7.29 10.23
C THR A 269 -9.87 -7.25 11.75
N VAL A 270 -9.64 -6.09 12.37
CA VAL A 270 -9.69 -5.91 13.83
C VAL A 270 -11.15 -5.90 14.30
N GLY A 271 -12.00 -5.12 13.63
CA GLY A 271 -13.40 -4.93 14.00
C GLY A 271 -14.25 -6.18 13.96
N SER A 272 -14.01 -7.10 13.01
CA SER A 272 -14.73 -8.38 12.95
C SER A 272 -14.52 -9.23 14.21
N LEU A 273 -13.39 -9.08 14.89
CA LEU A 273 -13.07 -9.79 16.13
C LEU A 273 -13.47 -8.99 17.38
N THR A 274 -13.23 -7.68 17.37
CA THR A 274 -13.38 -6.83 18.56
C THR A 274 -14.81 -6.39 18.80
N ILE A 275 -15.60 -6.09 17.75
CA ILE A 275 -16.99 -5.64 17.90
C ILE A 275 -17.85 -6.71 18.58
N PRO A 276 -17.85 -7.99 18.12
CA PRO A 276 -18.59 -9.03 18.82
C PRO A 276 -18.08 -9.28 20.24
N ALA A 277 -16.77 -9.15 20.49
CA ALA A 277 -16.19 -9.29 21.81
C ALA A 277 -16.62 -8.16 22.77
N MET A 278 -16.66 -6.92 22.30
CA MET A 278 -17.18 -5.76 23.06
C MET A 278 -18.64 -5.96 23.45
N ILE A 279 -19.49 -6.38 22.49
CA ILE A 279 -20.91 -6.63 22.74
C ILE A 279 -21.11 -7.74 23.78
N ARG A 280 -20.34 -8.83 23.69
CA ARG A 280 -20.40 -9.95 24.67
C ARG A 280 -20.04 -9.55 26.09
N VAL A 281 -19.15 -8.58 26.25
CA VAL A 281 -18.73 -8.05 27.57
C VAL A 281 -19.73 -7.01 28.12
N GLY A 282 -20.65 -6.52 27.29
CA GLY A 282 -21.74 -5.63 27.71
C GLY A 282 -21.69 -4.22 27.14
N TYR A 283 -20.79 -3.92 26.20
CA TYR A 283 -20.83 -2.65 25.48
C TYR A 283 -22.09 -2.56 24.60
N LYS A 284 -22.67 -1.35 24.53
CA LYS A 284 -23.72 -1.04 23.54
C LYS A 284 -23.17 -1.22 22.12
N ARG A 285 -24.02 -1.71 21.22
CA ARG A 285 -23.61 -2.04 19.83
C ARG A 285 -23.10 -0.80 19.09
N GLU A 286 -23.74 0.34 19.33
CA GLU A 286 -23.40 1.62 18.73
C GLU A 286 -22.04 2.11 19.23
N PHE A 287 -21.79 1.98 20.53
CA PHE A 287 -20.50 2.34 21.12
C PHE A 287 -19.38 1.42 20.64
N ALA A 288 -19.62 0.11 20.56
CA ALA A 288 -18.65 -0.85 20.03
C ALA A 288 -18.25 -0.52 18.58
N GLY A 289 -19.23 -0.19 17.73
CA GLY A 289 -18.96 0.25 16.36
C GLY A 289 -18.21 1.59 16.31
N ALA A 290 -18.56 2.55 17.18
CA ALA A 290 -17.90 3.85 17.25
C ALA A 290 -16.44 3.74 17.71
N VAL A 291 -16.15 2.90 18.71
CA VAL A 291 -14.78 2.66 19.20
C VAL A 291 -13.92 2.07 18.09
N GLU A 292 -14.45 1.06 17.39
CA GLU A 292 -13.71 0.42 16.31
C GLU A 292 -13.49 1.39 15.15
N ALA A 293 -14.52 2.15 14.75
CA ALA A 293 -14.39 3.16 13.69
C ALA A 293 -13.34 4.22 14.06
N ALA A 294 -13.39 4.78 15.28
CA ALA A 294 -12.42 5.77 15.74
C ALA A 294 -11.00 5.21 15.86
N SER A 295 -10.85 3.98 16.35
CA SER A 295 -9.54 3.30 16.45
C SER A 295 -8.96 3.01 15.06
N SER A 296 -9.79 2.50 14.15
CA SER A 296 -9.43 2.17 12.77
C SER A 296 -8.96 3.39 11.97
N THR A 297 -9.61 4.55 12.14
CA THR A 297 -9.18 5.81 11.48
C THR A 297 -7.80 6.27 11.93
N GLY A 298 -7.40 5.96 13.17
CA GLY A 298 -6.05 6.27 13.66
C GLY A 298 -4.94 5.57 12.86
N GLY A 299 -5.25 4.43 12.22
CA GLY A 299 -4.29 3.70 11.39
C GLY A 299 -3.72 4.52 10.24
N GLN A 300 -4.49 5.45 9.67
CA GLN A 300 -4.04 6.31 8.57
C GLN A 300 -2.93 7.29 8.97
N ILE A 301 -2.77 7.56 10.27
CA ILE A 301 -1.72 8.45 10.79
C ILE A 301 -0.66 7.71 11.60
N THR A 302 -0.70 6.37 11.64
CA THR A 302 0.24 5.58 12.45
C THR A 302 1.48 5.18 11.63
N PRO A 303 2.69 5.62 12.00
CA PRO A 303 3.93 5.20 11.35
C PRO A 303 4.15 3.67 11.44
N PRO A 304 4.93 3.03 10.54
CA PRO A 304 5.79 3.63 9.51
C PRO A 304 5.21 3.60 8.09
N VAL A 305 3.99 3.08 7.86
CA VAL A 305 3.39 3.01 6.52
C VAL A 305 2.51 4.23 6.22
N LEU A 306 1.73 4.70 7.20
CA LEU A 306 0.76 5.79 7.06
C LEU A 306 -0.28 5.58 5.94
N GLY A 307 -1.35 6.36 5.94
CA GLY A 307 -2.37 6.37 4.89
C GLY A 307 -2.05 7.35 3.76
N ALA A 308 -2.88 7.34 2.70
CA ALA A 308 -2.67 8.13 1.48
C ALA A 308 -2.47 9.64 1.70
N ALA A 309 -3.07 10.21 2.75
CA ALA A 309 -2.94 11.62 3.09
C ALA A 309 -1.50 12.03 3.46
N ALA A 310 -0.68 11.10 3.97
CA ALA A 310 0.72 11.36 4.26
C ALA A 310 1.52 11.72 2.99
N PHE A 311 1.17 11.11 1.86
CA PHE A 311 1.84 11.37 0.59
C PHE A 311 1.49 12.73 0.01
N LEU A 312 0.24 13.18 0.21
CA LEU A 312 -0.14 14.56 -0.12
C LEU A 312 0.63 15.57 0.73
N MET A 313 0.84 15.31 2.03
CA MET A 313 1.61 16.21 2.89
C MET A 313 3.07 16.35 2.44
N ILE A 314 3.71 15.27 2.01
CA ILE A 314 5.08 15.30 1.49
C ILE A 314 5.17 16.24 0.28
N GLU A 315 4.19 16.18 -0.61
CA GLU A 315 4.11 17.07 -1.77
C GLU A 315 3.94 18.53 -1.36
N PHE A 316 2.91 18.82 -0.57
CA PHE A 316 2.56 20.20 -0.20
C PHE A 316 3.64 20.86 0.66
N LEU A 317 4.28 20.11 1.55
CA LEU A 317 5.29 20.63 2.46
C LEU A 317 6.70 20.55 1.88
N ALA A 318 6.91 19.78 0.80
CA ALA A 318 8.21 19.50 0.21
C ALA A 318 9.26 19.02 1.24
N VAL A 319 8.83 18.23 2.23
CA VAL A 319 9.71 17.67 3.28
C VAL A 319 9.90 16.16 3.12
N PRO A 320 11.03 15.58 3.57
CA PRO A 320 11.25 14.14 3.50
C PRO A 320 10.21 13.33 4.27
N TYR A 321 9.95 12.10 3.81
CA TYR A 321 9.05 11.15 4.47
C TYR A 321 9.38 10.93 5.96
N GLN A 322 10.67 10.87 6.28
CA GLN A 322 11.17 10.69 7.64
C GLN A 322 10.70 11.81 8.58
N THR A 323 10.60 13.04 8.07
CA THR A 323 10.07 14.17 8.85
C THR A 323 8.59 13.96 9.16
N ILE A 324 7.81 13.51 8.18
CA ILE A 324 6.37 13.27 8.34
C ILE A 324 6.09 12.14 9.32
N ILE A 325 6.78 11.00 9.23
CA ILE A 325 6.55 9.86 10.15
C ILE A 325 6.93 10.20 11.60
N VAL A 326 8.02 10.95 11.81
CA VAL A 326 8.45 11.36 13.15
C VAL A 326 7.45 12.35 13.73
N ALA A 327 7.00 13.31 12.92
CA ALA A 327 5.95 14.25 13.30
C ALA A 327 4.62 13.55 13.59
N ALA A 328 4.27 12.50 12.82
CA ALA A 328 3.02 11.75 12.95
C ALA A 328 2.94 10.88 14.22
N ALA A 329 4.08 10.55 14.84
CA ALA A 329 4.10 9.77 16.08
C ALA A 329 3.34 10.46 17.22
N VAL A 330 3.42 11.79 17.33
CA VAL A 330 2.73 12.58 18.36
C VAL A 330 1.21 12.58 18.17
N PRO A 331 0.63 12.99 17.03
CA PRO A 331 -0.81 12.97 16.83
C PRO A 331 -1.37 11.54 16.84
N ALA A 332 -0.63 10.54 16.33
CA ALA A 332 -1.05 9.14 16.46
C ALA A 332 -1.17 8.73 17.93
N PHE A 333 -0.17 9.02 18.75
CA PHE A 333 -0.22 8.76 20.18
C PHE A 333 -1.40 9.49 20.84
N MET A 334 -1.58 10.79 20.58
CA MET A 334 -2.69 11.56 21.15
C MET A 334 -4.06 11.00 20.76
N HIS A 335 -4.22 10.59 19.49
CA HIS A 335 -5.45 9.98 18.99
C HIS A 335 -5.77 8.68 19.74
N PHE A 336 -4.85 7.71 19.74
CA PHE A 336 -5.08 6.43 20.42
C PHE A 336 -5.20 6.58 21.93
N PHE A 337 -4.45 7.50 22.54
CA PHE A 337 -4.58 7.80 23.97
C PHE A 337 -5.96 8.38 24.30
N GLY A 338 -6.46 9.31 23.48
CA GLY A 338 -7.80 9.88 23.61
C GLY A 338 -8.89 8.81 23.53
N VAL A 339 -8.87 7.96 22.50
CA VAL A 339 -9.82 6.85 22.35
C VAL A 339 -9.69 5.85 23.51
N PHE A 340 -8.46 5.52 23.91
CA PHE A 340 -8.20 4.63 25.04
C PHE A 340 -8.81 5.16 26.35
N MET A 341 -8.67 6.47 26.63
CA MET A 341 -9.26 7.11 27.80
C MET A 341 -10.79 7.07 27.77
N GLN A 342 -11.41 7.39 26.63
CA GLN A 342 -12.86 7.31 26.47
C GLN A 342 -13.39 5.90 26.76
N VAL A 343 -12.74 4.89 26.16
CA VAL A 343 -13.06 3.48 26.38
C VAL A 343 -12.87 3.08 27.85
N HIS A 344 -11.80 3.55 28.49
CA HIS A 344 -11.50 3.25 29.89
C HIS A 344 -12.58 3.80 30.82
N PHE A 345 -12.94 5.07 30.69
CA PHE A 345 -13.95 5.70 31.54
C PHE A 345 -15.34 5.13 31.29
N GLU A 346 -15.70 4.82 30.05
CA GLU A 346 -16.95 4.16 29.74
C GLU A 346 -17.01 2.75 30.38
N ALA A 347 -15.94 1.98 30.28
CA ALA A 347 -15.85 0.66 30.92
C ALA A 347 -16.06 0.74 32.44
N LYS A 348 -15.43 1.73 33.08
CA LYS A 348 -15.52 1.95 34.53
C LYS A 348 -16.91 2.42 34.94
N ARG A 349 -17.52 3.32 34.16
CA ARG A 349 -18.87 3.85 34.40
C ARG A 349 -19.93 2.74 34.40
N PHE A 350 -19.81 1.78 33.48
CA PHE A 350 -20.75 0.67 33.34
C PHE A 350 -20.31 -0.62 34.05
N GLY A 351 -19.20 -0.59 34.80
CA GLY A 351 -18.71 -1.76 35.53
C GLY A 351 -18.35 -2.95 34.64
N LEU A 352 -17.90 -2.70 33.40
CA LEU A 352 -17.65 -3.75 32.42
C LEU A 352 -16.42 -4.57 32.78
N ARG A 353 -16.54 -5.90 32.70
CA ARG A 353 -15.45 -6.84 32.96
C ARG A 353 -14.38 -6.82 31.87
N GLY A 354 -13.23 -7.43 32.15
CA GLY A 354 -12.24 -7.79 31.14
C GLY A 354 -12.53 -9.16 30.52
N LEU A 355 -11.66 -9.56 29.58
CA LEU A 355 -11.59 -10.93 29.08
C LEU A 355 -11.10 -11.87 30.19
N THR A 356 -11.73 -13.04 30.26
CA THR A 356 -11.30 -14.17 31.09
C THR A 356 -10.04 -14.83 30.52
N PRO A 357 -9.25 -15.56 31.34
CA PRO A 357 -8.08 -16.29 30.85
C PRO A 357 -8.35 -17.23 29.67
N GLU A 358 -9.57 -17.78 29.58
CA GLU A 358 -10.02 -18.67 28.51
C GLU A 358 -10.37 -17.91 27.22
N GLU A 359 -10.82 -16.66 27.34
CA GLU A 359 -11.08 -15.76 26.21
C GLU A 359 -9.81 -15.08 25.69
N MET A 360 -8.70 -15.11 26.45
CA MET A 360 -7.43 -14.50 26.07
C MET A 360 -6.56 -15.44 25.23
N PRO A 361 -5.85 -14.92 24.19
CA PRO A 361 -4.88 -15.72 23.48
C PRO A 361 -3.69 -16.07 24.38
N ARG A 362 -3.13 -17.26 24.18
CA ARG A 362 -1.92 -17.70 24.89
C ARG A 362 -0.70 -16.98 24.32
N LEU A 363 -0.42 -15.75 24.80
CA LEU A 363 0.65 -14.89 24.29
C LEU A 363 1.99 -15.61 24.17
N ARG A 364 2.37 -16.41 25.17
CA ARG A 364 3.63 -17.17 25.16
C ARG A 364 3.71 -18.16 23.99
N ALA A 365 2.59 -18.79 23.64
CA ALA A 365 2.52 -19.69 22.50
C ALA A 365 2.59 -18.88 21.18
N SER A 366 1.82 -17.80 21.07
CA SER A 366 1.83 -16.93 19.88
C SER A 366 3.22 -16.33 19.61
N LEU A 367 3.89 -15.78 20.64
CA LEU A 367 5.26 -15.27 20.51
C LEU A 367 6.24 -16.37 20.09
N ARG A 368 6.17 -17.56 20.71
CA ARG A 368 7.03 -18.69 20.30
C ARG A 368 6.83 -19.07 18.83
N GLU A 369 5.59 -18.95 18.34
CA GLU A 369 5.21 -19.33 16.97
C GLU A 369 5.44 -18.23 15.93
N ARG A 370 5.42 -16.95 16.32
CA ARG A 370 5.35 -15.83 15.37
C ARG A 370 6.44 -14.78 15.58
N TRP A 371 7.29 -14.85 16.61
CA TRP A 371 8.35 -13.84 16.79
C TRP A 371 9.23 -13.57 15.54
N PRO A 372 9.52 -14.53 14.62
CA PRO A 372 10.32 -14.22 13.44
C PRO A 372 9.65 -13.20 12.52
N THR A 373 8.32 -13.04 12.57
CA THR A 373 7.58 -12.06 11.77
C THR A 373 7.81 -10.62 12.24
N LEU A 374 8.39 -10.41 13.42
CA LEU A 374 8.79 -9.06 13.91
C LEU A 374 10.06 -8.55 13.23
N VAL A 375 10.92 -9.46 12.76
CA VAL A 375 12.24 -9.12 12.20
C VAL A 375 12.15 -8.16 11.00
N PRO A 376 11.24 -8.36 10.02
CA PRO A 376 11.09 -7.43 8.91
C PRO A 376 10.71 -6.01 9.34
N LEU A 377 9.81 -5.89 10.33
CA LEU A 377 9.39 -4.59 10.84
C LEU A 377 10.49 -3.89 11.63
N VAL A 378 11.19 -4.62 12.51
CA VAL A 378 12.32 -4.08 13.28
C VAL A 378 13.41 -3.60 12.33
N LEU A 379 13.75 -4.39 11.31
CA LEU A 379 14.74 -4.03 10.30
C LEU A 379 14.32 -2.79 9.51
N LEU A 380 13.05 -2.69 9.11
CA LEU A 380 12.51 -1.54 8.41
C LEU A 380 12.61 -0.27 9.27
N ILE A 381 12.18 -0.34 10.53
CA ILE A 381 12.23 0.81 11.46
C ILE A 381 13.68 1.23 11.73
N ASP A 382 14.57 0.28 11.99
CA ASP A 382 15.99 0.54 12.26
C ASP A 382 16.66 1.28 11.09
N ILE A 383 16.46 0.81 9.85
CA ILE A 383 17.00 1.46 8.65
C ILE A 383 16.41 2.87 8.50
N LEU A 384 15.12 3.05 8.74
CA LEU A 384 14.45 4.33 8.59
C LEU A 384 14.93 5.37 9.62
N VAL A 385 15.12 4.94 10.87
CA VAL A 385 15.63 5.79 11.97
C VAL A 385 17.13 6.06 11.82
N SER A 386 17.89 5.18 11.15
CA SER A 386 19.31 5.42 10.84
C SER A 386 19.56 6.53 9.80
N GLY A 387 18.50 7.16 9.27
CA GLY A 387 18.60 8.24 8.29
C GLY A 387 18.82 7.75 6.85
N ARG A 388 18.73 6.44 6.61
CA ARG A 388 18.79 5.87 5.27
C ARG A 388 17.49 6.12 4.50
N THR A 389 17.52 5.84 3.20
CA THR A 389 16.40 6.13 2.32
C THR A 389 15.18 5.23 2.62
N PRO A 390 13.93 5.73 2.49
CA PRO A 390 12.74 4.94 2.74
C PRO A 390 12.63 3.70 1.83
N TYR A 391 13.07 3.83 0.58
CA TYR A 391 13.06 2.72 -0.39
C TYR A 391 14.04 1.60 0.00
N LEU A 392 15.19 1.92 0.60
CA LEU A 392 16.11 0.90 1.12
C LEU A 392 15.51 0.17 2.32
N ALA A 393 14.84 0.90 3.23
CA ALA A 393 14.12 0.30 4.36
C ALA A 393 13.01 -0.65 3.88
N ALA A 394 12.27 -0.25 2.85
CA ALA A 394 11.22 -1.07 2.26
C ALA A 394 11.79 -2.29 1.50
N PHE A 395 12.88 -2.14 0.74
CA PHE A 395 13.57 -3.28 0.12
C PHE A 395 14.03 -4.31 1.16
N ALA A 396 14.63 -3.85 2.26
CA ALA A 396 15.06 -4.71 3.35
C ALA A 396 13.88 -5.39 4.06
N GLY A 397 12.80 -4.64 4.32
CA GLY A 397 11.56 -5.16 4.90
C GLY A 397 10.91 -6.25 4.03
N ILE A 398 10.71 -5.98 2.73
CA ILE A 398 10.16 -6.95 1.77
C ILE A 398 11.03 -8.20 1.69
N SER A 399 12.35 -8.02 1.56
CA SER A 399 13.31 -9.13 1.50
C SER A 399 13.29 -9.97 2.78
N SER A 400 13.22 -9.33 3.94
CA SER A 400 13.11 -10.00 5.24
C SER A 400 11.78 -10.75 5.37
N CYS A 401 10.65 -10.18 4.90
CA CYS A 401 9.37 -10.88 4.82
C CYS A 401 9.47 -12.14 3.94
N ALA A 402 10.13 -12.05 2.78
CA ALA A 402 10.37 -13.20 1.90
C ALA A 402 11.21 -14.28 2.61
N ILE A 403 12.30 -13.88 3.29
CA ILE A 403 13.16 -14.81 4.05
C ILE A 403 12.34 -15.48 5.16
N VAL A 404 11.63 -14.73 6.01
CA VAL A 404 10.80 -15.29 7.08
C VAL A 404 9.74 -16.22 6.52
N GLY A 405 9.05 -15.79 5.45
CA GLY A 405 7.98 -16.51 4.80
C GLY A 405 8.40 -17.85 4.22
N LEU A 406 9.57 -17.92 3.59
CA LEU A 406 10.05 -19.12 2.91
C LEU A 406 10.91 -20.05 3.81
N THR A 407 11.57 -19.50 4.84
CA THR A 407 12.55 -20.26 5.63
C THR A 407 12.06 -20.69 7.01
N THR A 408 10.96 -20.13 7.51
CA THR A 408 10.42 -20.47 8.85
C THR A 408 9.01 -21.05 8.76
N ARG A 409 8.58 -21.75 9.81
CA ARG A 409 7.22 -22.28 10.03
C ARG A 409 6.63 -21.69 11.31
N ALA A 410 5.30 -21.77 11.47
CA ALA A 410 4.63 -21.42 12.72
C ALA A 410 5.07 -22.35 13.88
N ARG A 411 5.14 -23.67 13.64
CA ARG A 411 5.61 -24.68 14.59
C ARG A 411 6.56 -25.67 13.92
N GLY A 412 7.46 -26.27 14.70
CA GLY A 412 8.33 -27.35 14.23
C GLY A 412 9.52 -26.89 13.36
N ASN A 413 10.05 -25.69 13.59
CA ASN A 413 11.28 -25.24 12.92
C ASN A 413 12.46 -26.15 13.29
N THR A 414 13.06 -26.78 12.28
CA THR A 414 14.30 -27.58 12.43
C THR A 414 15.55 -26.70 12.39
N PRO A 415 16.74 -27.19 12.77
CA PRO A 415 17.99 -26.43 12.65
C PRO A 415 18.26 -25.90 11.23
N ARG A 416 17.77 -26.60 10.19
CA ARG A 416 17.88 -26.17 8.79
C ARG A 416 17.07 -24.90 8.47
N HIS A 417 15.87 -24.78 9.06
CA HIS A 417 15.04 -23.57 8.94
C HIS A 417 15.80 -22.37 9.53
N TRP A 418 16.33 -22.53 10.74
CA TRP A 418 17.09 -21.48 11.42
C TRP A 418 18.39 -21.13 10.70
N ALA A 419 19.09 -22.11 10.14
CA ALA A 419 20.29 -21.87 9.35
C ALA A 419 20.01 -21.03 8.10
N LEU A 420 18.96 -21.34 7.33
CA LEU A 420 18.57 -20.52 6.17
C LEU A 420 18.04 -19.16 6.55
N PHE A 421 17.26 -19.09 7.62
CA PHE A 421 16.78 -17.82 8.16
C PHE A 421 17.95 -16.91 8.51
N ALA A 422 18.95 -17.41 9.25
CA ALA A 422 20.13 -16.65 9.65
C ALA A 422 21.02 -16.30 8.45
N PHE A 423 21.26 -17.26 7.56
CA PHE A 423 22.04 -17.03 6.33
C PHE A 423 21.41 -15.97 5.44
N GLY A 424 20.09 -16.06 5.20
CA GLY A 424 19.36 -15.09 4.38
C GLY A 424 19.39 -13.68 4.98
N HIS A 425 19.22 -13.55 6.30
CA HIS A 425 19.32 -12.24 6.95
C HIS A 425 20.75 -11.71 6.99
N ALA A 426 21.76 -12.57 7.21
CA ALA A 426 23.17 -12.15 7.15
C ALA A 426 23.54 -11.62 5.75
N LEU A 427 23.09 -12.31 4.69
CA LEU A 427 23.27 -11.86 3.32
C LEU A 427 22.55 -10.53 3.07
N LEU A 428 21.30 -10.39 3.52
CA LEU A 428 20.54 -9.16 3.39
C LEU A 428 21.22 -7.99 4.11
N LEU A 429 21.72 -8.22 5.34
CA LEU A 429 22.46 -7.22 6.09
C LEU A 429 23.78 -6.85 5.40
N ALA A 430 24.48 -7.80 4.79
CA ALA A 430 25.66 -7.52 3.98
C ALA A 430 25.32 -6.67 2.74
N LEU A 431 24.19 -6.94 2.07
CA LEU A 431 23.73 -6.13 0.93
C LEU A 431 23.33 -4.71 1.33
N VAL A 432 22.68 -4.55 2.49
CA VAL A 432 22.18 -3.26 2.97
C VAL A 432 23.30 -2.44 3.61
N PHE A 433 24.11 -3.04 4.48
CA PHE A 433 25.09 -2.34 5.32
C PHE A 433 26.55 -2.55 4.89
N GLY A 434 26.85 -3.49 3.99
CA GLY A 434 28.22 -3.88 3.63
C GLY A 434 28.97 -2.93 2.70
N GLY A 435 28.43 -1.75 2.38
CA GLY A 435 29.14 -0.73 1.60
C GLY A 435 29.53 -1.15 0.17
N ILE A 436 28.77 -2.08 -0.44
CA ILE A 436 29.07 -2.58 -1.79
C ILE A 436 28.68 -1.51 -2.81
N GLU A 437 29.66 -0.79 -3.34
CA GLU A 437 29.44 0.28 -4.33
C GLU A 437 29.09 -0.27 -5.72
N SER A 438 29.69 -1.41 -6.10
CA SER A 438 29.44 -2.00 -7.42
C SER A 438 28.06 -2.63 -7.51
N GLN A 439 27.20 -2.06 -8.37
CA GLN A 439 25.86 -2.58 -8.63
C GLN A 439 25.89 -4.03 -9.14
N ALA A 440 26.86 -4.37 -10.00
CA ALA A 440 27.04 -5.71 -10.54
C ALA A 440 27.36 -6.72 -9.42
N VAL A 441 28.26 -6.37 -8.49
CA VAL A 441 28.60 -7.23 -7.34
C VAL A 441 27.39 -7.41 -6.43
N ARG A 442 26.66 -6.32 -6.13
CA ARG A 442 25.45 -6.36 -5.31
C ARG A 442 24.38 -7.28 -5.93
N LEU A 443 24.18 -7.19 -7.25
CA LEU A 443 23.29 -8.08 -8.00
C LEU A 443 23.75 -9.53 -7.97
N ALA A 444 25.06 -9.79 -8.14
CA ALA A 444 25.61 -11.13 -8.09
C ALA A 444 25.39 -11.78 -6.70
N ILE A 445 25.69 -11.05 -5.63
CA ILE A 445 25.50 -11.53 -4.25
C ILE A 445 24.02 -11.83 -3.98
N PHE A 446 23.12 -10.93 -4.40
CA PHE A 446 21.68 -11.16 -4.26
C PHE A 446 21.20 -12.37 -5.07
N GLY A 447 21.60 -12.48 -6.34
CA GLY A 447 21.21 -13.57 -7.23
C GLY A 447 21.71 -14.92 -6.73
N VAL A 448 22.98 -15.02 -6.33
CA VAL A 448 23.57 -16.23 -5.74
C VAL A 448 22.84 -16.58 -4.44
N GLY A 449 22.51 -15.59 -3.61
CA GLY A 449 21.72 -15.78 -2.40
C GLY A 449 20.33 -16.35 -2.64
N LEU A 450 19.60 -15.75 -3.57
CA LEU A 450 18.24 -16.14 -3.92
C LEU A 450 18.20 -17.57 -4.49
N VAL A 451 19.10 -17.87 -5.43
CA VAL A 451 19.25 -19.23 -5.99
C VAL A 451 19.68 -20.22 -4.91
N GLY A 452 20.65 -19.86 -4.07
CA GLY A 452 21.14 -20.71 -2.98
C GLY A 452 20.05 -21.05 -1.97
N ILE A 453 19.25 -20.06 -1.54
CA ILE A 453 18.11 -20.27 -0.63
C ILE A 453 17.04 -21.12 -1.31
N ALA A 454 16.66 -20.82 -2.56
CA ALA A 454 15.66 -21.59 -3.29
C ALA A 454 16.06 -23.06 -3.47
N LEU A 455 17.31 -23.31 -3.88
CA LEU A 455 17.86 -24.66 -4.01
C LEU A 455 17.91 -25.38 -2.66
N ALA A 456 18.29 -24.69 -1.58
CA ALA A 456 18.32 -25.30 -0.24
C ALA A 456 16.91 -25.66 0.25
N VAL A 457 15.92 -24.78 0.04
CA VAL A 457 14.50 -25.03 0.36
C VAL A 457 14.00 -26.26 -0.42
N GLN A 458 14.29 -26.34 -1.72
CA GLN A 458 13.89 -27.47 -2.56
C GLN A 458 14.61 -28.77 -2.17
N ARG A 459 15.94 -28.72 -1.98
CA ARG A 459 16.80 -29.86 -1.62
C ARG A 459 16.42 -30.46 -0.27
N TRP A 460 16.06 -29.61 0.69
CA TRP A 460 15.69 -30.03 2.04
C TRP A 460 14.18 -30.18 2.24
N ARG A 461 13.37 -29.96 1.18
CA ARG A 461 11.90 -30.01 1.19
C ARG A 461 11.32 -29.23 2.37
N LEU A 462 11.87 -28.03 2.60
CA LEU A 462 11.36 -27.15 3.63
C LEU A 462 10.04 -26.55 3.17
N GLU A 463 9.11 -26.37 4.09
CA GLU A 463 7.87 -25.65 3.83
C GLU A 463 7.93 -24.41 4.70
N GLY A 464 7.69 -23.25 4.10
CA GLY A 464 7.66 -21.98 4.79
C GLY A 464 6.30 -21.70 5.45
N ARG A 465 6.15 -20.52 6.04
CA ARG A 465 4.88 -19.96 6.50
C ARG A 465 3.94 -19.69 5.33
N ILE A 466 4.51 -19.31 4.20
CA ILE A 466 3.79 -19.07 2.95
C ILE A 466 4.37 -19.96 1.85
N GLY A 467 3.50 -20.54 1.03
CA GLY A 467 3.90 -21.26 -0.17
C GLY A 467 4.43 -20.30 -1.25
N LEU A 468 5.23 -20.81 -2.18
CA LEU A 468 5.76 -20.01 -3.29
C LEU A 468 4.64 -19.34 -4.11
N ALA A 469 3.53 -20.05 -4.32
CA ALA A 469 2.37 -19.51 -5.03
C ALA A 469 1.76 -18.30 -4.30
N ALA A 470 1.55 -18.38 -2.98
CA ALA A 470 1.02 -17.28 -2.17
C ALA A 470 2.01 -16.09 -2.09
N PHE A 471 3.30 -16.37 -2.12
CA PHE A 471 4.33 -15.33 -2.22
C PHE A 471 4.25 -14.59 -3.56
N VAL A 472 4.17 -15.32 -4.68
CA VAL A 472 4.02 -14.71 -6.01
C VAL A 472 2.71 -13.95 -6.13
N GLU A 473 1.63 -14.48 -5.56
CA GLU A 473 0.32 -13.81 -5.50
C GLU A 473 0.39 -12.46 -4.78
N SER A 474 1.24 -12.34 -3.76
CA SER A 474 1.46 -11.08 -3.03
C SER A 474 2.09 -9.99 -3.90
N PHE A 475 2.78 -10.33 -4.99
CA PHE A 475 3.30 -9.37 -5.98
C PHE A 475 2.24 -8.99 -7.03
N SER A 476 1.10 -9.67 -7.04
CA SER A 476 -0.05 -9.36 -7.91
C SER A 476 -1.25 -8.78 -7.15
N THR A 477 -1.15 -8.68 -5.83
CA THR A 477 -2.16 -8.07 -4.95
C THR A 477 -1.86 -6.58 -4.86
#